data_AF-A0A1T5DC01-F1
#
_entry.id   AF-A0A1T5DC01-F1
#
_cell.length_a   1.000
_cell.length_b   1.000
_cell.length_c   1.000
_cell.angle_alpha   90.00
_cell.angle_beta   90.00
_cell.angle_gamma   90.00
#
_symmetry.space_group_name_H-M   'P 1'
#
loop_
_entity.id
_entity.type
_entity.pdbx_description
1 polymer ?
#
loop_
_entity_poly.entity_id
_entity_poly.type
_entity_poly.pdbx_seq_one_letter_code
_entity_poly.pdbx_strand_id
1 'polypeptide(L)'
;MFNRQTILKRREVAQGVADRLMAAEHAIDLAIAKTAELTGFIPAARAEADLACEVAQEALEYAAESFSTLVKARAKIIASHRELAATKDEIGLKTYGLGGLVGKPFNSEVRHLTEVAAA
;
A
#
# COMPACT_ATOMS: atom_id res chain seq x y z
N MET A 1 24.13 -26.02 9.75
CA MET A 1 22.95 -26.55 9.03
C MET A 1 21.76 -26.50 9.98
N PHE A 2 20.66 -25.83 9.63
CA PHE A 2 19.48 -25.76 10.51
C PHE A 2 18.75 -27.11 10.50
N ASN A 3 18.26 -27.57 11.65
CA ASN A 3 17.45 -28.78 11.70
C ASN A 3 16.03 -28.52 11.18
N ARG A 4 15.31 -29.60 10.83
CA ARG A 4 13.97 -29.53 10.24
C ARG A 4 12.97 -28.79 11.15
N GLN A 5 13.04 -29.00 12.45
CA GLN A 5 12.11 -28.38 13.42
C GLN A 5 12.30 -26.86 13.49
N THR A 6 13.55 -26.39 13.47
CA THR A 6 13.88 -24.96 13.43
C THR A 6 13.36 -24.30 12.15
N ILE A 7 13.54 -24.93 10.99
CA ILE A 7 13.04 -24.39 9.71
C ILE A 7 11.51 -24.31 9.69
N LEU A 8 10.81 -25.35 10.15
CA LEU A 8 9.35 -25.33 10.24
C LEU A 8 8.85 -24.24 11.18
N LYS A 9 9.48 -24.06 12.34
CA LYS A 9 9.09 -23.02 13.29
C LYS A 9 9.28 -21.61 12.71
N ARG A 10 10.42 -21.36 12.05
CA ARG A 10 10.68 -20.07 11.38
C ARG A 10 9.67 -19.80 10.29
N ARG A 11 9.34 -20.80 9.47
CA ARG A 11 8.34 -20.67 8.42
C ARG A 11 6.97 -20.28 8.98
N GLU A 12 6.52 -20.96 10.03
CA GLU A 12 5.24 -20.67 10.68
C GLU A 12 5.17 -19.22 11.18
N VAL A 13 6.21 -18.76 11.88
CA VAL A 13 6.28 -17.38 12.39
C VAL A 13 6.33 -16.37 11.24
N ALA A 14 7.14 -16.64 10.22
CA ALA A 14 7.26 -15.76 9.05
C ALA A 14 5.96 -15.69 8.24
N GLN A 15 5.20 -16.78 8.15
CA GLN A 15 3.87 -16.77 7.54
C GLN A 15 2.93 -15.86 8.32
N GLY A 16 2.95 -15.92 9.66
CA GLY A 16 2.15 -15.04 10.50
C GLY A 16 2.49 -13.55 10.34
N VAL A 17 3.75 -13.22 10.04
CA VAL A 17 4.17 -11.85 9.69
C VAL A 17 3.62 -11.46 8.32
N ALA A 18 3.76 -12.32 7.32
CA ALA A 18 3.25 -12.06 5.97
C ALA A 18 1.74 -11.84 5.93
N ASP A 19 0.96 -12.65 6.66
CA ASP A 19 -0.49 -12.51 6.71
C ASP A 19 -0.91 -11.14 7.29
N ARG A 20 -0.21 -10.67 8.32
CA ARG A 20 -0.44 -9.36 8.94
C ARG A 20 -0.03 -8.21 8.02
N LEU A 21 1.09 -8.37 7.31
CA LEU A 21 1.54 -7.38 6.34
C LEU A 21 0.52 -7.21 5.20
N MET A 22 0.04 -8.31 4.62
CA MET A 22 -0.99 -8.26 3.57
C MET A 22 -2.30 -7.66 4.07
N ALA A 23 -2.71 -7.98 5.30
CA ALA A 23 -3.88 -7.36 5.92
C ALA A 23 -3.71 -5.84 6.10
N ALA A 24 -2.52 -5.40 6.51
CA ALA A 24 -2.20 -3.97 6.63
C ALA A 24 -2.19 -3.25 5.26
N GLU A 25 -1.61 -3.87 4.23
CA GLU A 25 -1.65 -3.36 2.84
C GLU A 25 -3.09 -3.15 2.38
N HIS A 26 -3.94 -4.17 2.56
CA HIS A 26 -5.34 -4.11 2.17
C HIS A 26 -6.13 -3.03 2.93
N ALA A 27 -5.92 -2.91 4.24
CA ALA A 27 -6.59 -1.91 5.06
C ALA A 27 -6.22 -0.48 4.62
N ILE A 28 -4.96 -0.24 4.26
CA ILE A 28 -4.52 1.07 3.75
C ILE A 28 -5.13 1.35 2.38
N ASP A 29 -5.20 0.36 1.48
CA ASP A 29 -5.83 0.53 0.16
C ASP A 29 -7.31 0.89 0.29
N LEU A 30 -8.04 0.26 1.21
CA LEU A 30 -9.42 0.59 1.50
C LEU A 30 -9.56 2.00 2.08
N ALA A 31 -8.67 2.39 3.01
CA ALA A 31 -8.66 3.74 3.58
C ALA A 31 -8.42 4.81 2.50
N ILE A 32 -7.46 4.59 1.59
CA ILE A 32 -7.18 5.47 0.45
C ILE A 32 -8.44 5.65 -0.41
N ALA A 33 -9.11 4.55 -0.76
CA ALA A 33 -10.31 4.60 -1.59
C ALA A 33 -11.43 5.43 -0.93
N LYS A 34 -11.68 5.22 0.36
CA LYS A 34 -12.73 5.91 1.10
C LYS A 34 -12.42 7.38 1.38
N THR A 35 -11.17 7.72 1.67
CA THR A 35 -10.76 9.12 1.81
C THR A 35 -10.81 9.85 0.47
N ALA A 36 -10.45 9.20 -0.65
CA ALA A 36 -10.58 9.80 -1.98
C ALA A 36 -12.04 10.11 -2.34
N GLU A 37 -12.95 9.18 -2.06
CA GLU A 37 -14.40 9.35 -2.25
C GLU A 37 -14.90 10.57 -1.44
N LEU A 38 -14.55 10.66 -0.16
CA LEU A 38 -14.92 11.80 0.69
C LEU A 38 -14.35 13.12 0.16
N THR A 39 -13.05 13.18 -0.13
CA THR A 39 -12.37 14.40 -0.60
C THR A 39 -12.98 14.93 -1.89
N GLY A 40 -13.33 14.03 -2.83
CA GLY A 40 -14.00 14.41 -4.08
C GLY A 40 -15.47 14.81 -3.89
N PHE A 41 -16.17 14.21 -2.93
CA PHE A 41 -17.59 14.49 -2.70
C PHE A 41 -17.84 15.84 -2.02
N ILE A 42 -16.95 16.33 -1.16
CA ILE A 42 -17.11 17.62 -0.47
C ILE A 42 -17.44 18.78 -1.44
N PRO A 43 -16.66 19.07 -2.50
CA PRO A 43 -16.98 20.15 -3.44
C PRO A 43 -18.24 19.87 -4.27
N ALA A 44 -18.53 18.61 -4.60
CA ALA A 44 -19.76 18.24 -5.30
C ALA A 44 -21.00 18.51 -4.44
N ALA A 45 -20.96 18.15 -3.16
CA ALA A 45 -22.03 18.41 -2.20
C ALA A 45 -22.26 19.92 -1.98
N ARG A 46 -21.21 20.75 -2.04
CA ARG A 46 -21.35 22.22 -2.01
C ARG A 46 -22.15 22.72 -3.20
N ALA A 47 -21.80 22.25 -4.40
CA ALA A 47 -22.47 22.64 -5.64
C ALA A 47 -23.93 22.17 -5.66
N GLU A 48 -24.21 20.95 -5.19
CA GLU A 48 -25.58 20.41 -5.09
C GLU A 48 -26.45 21.19 -4.08
N ALA A 49 -25.83 21.76 -3.04
CA ALA A 49 -26.52 22.52 -2.00
C ALA A 49 -26.54 24.05 -2.25
N ASP A 50 -26.12 24.52 -3.43
CA ASP A 50 -26.02 25.95 -3.76
C ASP A 50 -25.18 26.76 -2.74
N LEU A 51 -24.15 26.13 -2.15
CA LEU A 51 -23.29 26.75 -1.14
C LEU A 51 -22.07 27.43 -1.78
N ALA A 52 -21.59 28.50 -1.13
CA ALA A 52 -20.37 29.18 -1.54
C ALA A 52 -19.14 28.26 -1.43
N CYS A 53 -18.15 28.48 -2.31
CA CYS A 53 -16.96 27.63 -2.40
C CYS A 53 -16.14 27.57 -1.09
N GLU A 54 -16.20 28.62 -0.27
CA GLU A 54 -15.50 28.71 1.01
C GLU A 54 -16.10 27.82 2.11
N VAL A 55 -17.36 27.39 1.97
CA VAL A 55 -18.03 26.53 2.94
C VAL A 55 -17.30 25.21 3.04
N ALA A 56 -16.90 24.81 4.25
CA ALA A 56 -16.15 23.57 4.52
C ALA A 56 -14.79 23.47 3.80
N GLN A 57 -14.16 24.59 3.46
CA GLN A 57 -12.84 24.60 2.82
C GLN A 57 -11.77 23.90 3.66
N GLU A 58 -11.66 24.21 4.96
CA GLU A 58 -10.69 23.58 5.86
C GLU A 58 -10.91 22.05 5.96
N ALA A 59 -12.18 21.60 5.97
CA ALA A 59 -12.48 20.17 5.98
C ALA A 59 -12.00 19.46 4.71
N LEU A 60 -12.11 20.11 3.54
CA LEU A 60 -11.55 19.59 2.29
C LEU A 60 -10.02 19.51 2.35
N GLU A 61 -9.36 20.53 2.90
CA GLU A 61 -7.91 20.55 3.08
C GLU A 61 -7.43 19.40 3.98
N TYR A 62 -8.08 19.20 5.13
CA TYR A 62 -7.76 18.08 6.03
C TYR A 62 -8.02 16.71 5.38
N ALA A 63 -9.10 16.56 4.61
CA ALA A 63 -9.38 15.32 3.89
C ALA A 63 -8.31 15.03 2.82
N ALA A 64 -7.88 16.06 2.08
CA ALA A 64 -6.81 15.95 1.09
C ALA A 64 -5.45 15.63 1.72
N GLU A 65 -5.11 16.25 2.86
CA GLU A 65 -3.88 15.96 3.60
C GLU A 65 -3.88 14.54 4.16
N SER A 66 -5.00 14.09 4.72
CA SER A 66 -5.16 12.70 5.19
C SER A 66 -4.97 11.71 4.04
N PHE A 67 -5.56 11.98 2.87
CA PHE A 67 -5.38 11.15 1.67
C PHE A 67 -3.91 11.05 1.27
N SER A 68 -3.20 12.19 1.18
CA SER A 68 -1.78 12.24 0.87
C SER A 68 -0.94 11.42 1.87
N THR A 69 -1.28 11.50 3.15
CA THR A 69 -0.60 10.75 4.21
C THR A 69 -0.82 9.24 4.06
N LEU A 70 -2.03 8.80 3.73
CA LEU A 70 -2.32 7.38 3.46
C LEU A 70 -1.53 6.84 2.25
N VAL A 71 -1.44 7.62 1.17
CA VAL A 71 -0.64 7.25 -0.01
C VAL A 71 0.85 7.09 0.35
N LYS A 72 1.39 7.99 1.18
CA LYS A 72 2.77 7.86 1.70
C LYS A 72 2.93 6.64 2.60
N ALA A 73 1.95 6.37 3.47
CA ALA A 73 1.96 5.19 4.34
C ALA A 73 1.98 3.89 3.53
N ARG A 74 1.18 3.81 2.45
CA ARG A 74 1.20 2.68 1.52
C ARG A 74 2.57 2.44 0.92
N ALA A 75 3.25 3.50 0.44
CA ALA A 75 4.59 3.39 -0.11
C ALA A 75 5.60 2.83 0.92
N LYS A 76 5.48 3.22 2.19
CA LYS A 76 6.32 2.70 3.27
C LYS A 76 6.04 1.23 3.59
N ILE A 77 4.78 0.81 3.57
CA ILE A 77 4.43 -0.61 3.76
C ILE A 77 4.95 -1.47 2.60
N ILE A 78 4.84 -1.01 1.35
CA ILE A 78 5.42 -1.70 0.18
C ILE A 78 6.95 -1.83 0.32
N ALA A 79 7.63 -0.79 0.81
CA ALA A 79 9.06 -0.87 1.10
C ALA A 79 9.35 -1.90 2.20
N SER A 80 8.58 -1.91 3.29
CA SER A 80 8.69 -2.91 4.35
C SER A 80 8.47 -4.34 3.83
N HIS A 81 7.52 -4.55 2.91
CA HIS A 81 7.32 -5.84 2.25
C HIS A 81 8.57 -6.30 1.51
N ARG A 82 9.18 -5.42 0.71
CA ARG A 82 10.40 -5.73 -0.05
C ARG A 82 11.56 -6.12 0.88
N GLU A 83 11.75 -5.38 1.96
CA GLU A 83 12.76 -5.70 2.97
C GLU A 83 12.50 -7.06 3.63
N LEU A 84 11.27 -7.33 4.07
CA LEU A 84 10.90 -8.63 4.65
C LEU A 84 11.08 -9.79 3.67
N ALA A 85 10.81 -9.56 2.37
CA ALA A 85 11.04 -10.54 1.32
C ALA A 85 12.54 -10.84 1.12
N ALA A 86 13.43 -9.87 1.33
CA ALA A 86 14.88 -10.07 1.30
C ALA A 86 15.37 -10.79 2.57
N THR A 87 14.90 -10.41 3.76
CA THR A 87 15.33 -10.99 5.05
C THR A 87 14.97 -12.48 5.18
N LYS A 88 13.98 -12.99 4.45
CA LYS A 88 13.62 -14.42 4.50
C LYS A 88 14.80 -15.34 4.14
N ASP A 89 15.71 -14.86 3.29
CA ASP A 89 16.88 -15.61 2.84
C ASP A 89 17.87 -15.80 4.01
N GLU A 90 18.06 -14.77 4.82
CA GLU A 90 18.96 -14.76 5.99
C GLU A 90 18.51 -15.75 7.07
N ILE A 91 17.20 -15.99 7.20
CA ILE A 91 16.64 -16.93 8.18
C ILE A 91 16.50 -18.36 7.66
N GLY A 92 17.01 -18.65 6.46
CA GLY A 92 17.01 -19.98 5.86
C GLY A 92 15.69 -20.37 5.19
N LEU A 93 14.86 -19.39 4.82
CA LEU A 93 13.57 -19.61 4.16
C LEU A 93 13.58 -19.26 2.66
N LYS A 94 14.75 -19.17 2.03
CA LYS A 94 14.92 -18.79 0.63
C LYS A 94 14.00 -19.53 -0.35
N THR A 95 13.84 -20.84 -0.18
CA THR A 95 13.02 -21.70 -1.05
C THR A 95 11.52 -21.68 -0.71
N TYR A 96 11.11 -20.94 0.32
CA TYR A 96 9.72 -20.84 0.73
C TYR A 96 9.08 -19.54 0.20
N GLY A 97 7.87 -19.68 -0.34
CA GLY A 97 6.95 -18.55 -0.57
C GLY A 97 6.19 -18.26 0.72
N LEU A 98 6.09 -16.99 1.09
CA LEU A 98 5.45 -16.52 2.32
C LEU A 98 4.39 -15.47 1.99
N GLY A 99 3.41 -15.83 1.16
CA GLY A 99 2.43 -14.87 0.66
C GLY A 99 2.99 -13.87 -0.36
N GLY A 100 2.09 -13.09 -0.96
CA GLY A 100 2.39 -12.30 -2.16
C GLY A 100 2.33 -13.13 -3.44
N LEU A 101 2.02 -12.47 -4.56
CA LEU A 101 2.02 -13.11 -5.89
C LEU A 101 3.45 -13.56 -6.22
N VAL A 102 3.74 -14.81 -5.92
CA VAL A 102 4.90 -15.55 -6.44
C VAL A 102 4.96 -15.27 -7.95
N GLY A 103 5.99 -14.52 -8.39
CA GLY A 103 6.25 -14.26 -9.81
C GLY A 103 5.57 -13.04 -10.45
N LYS A 104 5.38 -11.91 -9.77
CA LYS A 104 5.20 -10.65 -10.51
C LYS A 104 6.57 -10.11 -10.96
N PRO A 105 6.91 -10.09 -12.27
CA PRO A 105 8.03 -9.31 -12.74
C PRO A 105 7.63 -7.84 -12.60
N PHE A 106 8.04 -7.19 -11.51
CA PHE A 106 8.25 -5.74 -11.57
C PHE A 106 9.60 -5.54 -12.27
N ASN A 107 9.66 -5.86 -13.57
CA ASN A 107 10.65 -5.23 -14.41
C ASN A 107 10.27 -3.75 -14.42
N SER A 108 11.00 -2.93 -13.67
CA SER A 108 10.73 -1.51 -13.49
C SER A 108 11.11 -0.69 -14.72
N GLU A 109 10.82 -1.18 -15.91
CA GLU A 109 10.60 -0.31 -17.06
C GLU A 109 9.19 0.28 -16.93
N VAL A 110 9.00 1.13 -15.93
CA VAL A 110 7.87 2.05 -15.93
C VAL A 110 8.18 3.10 -17.00
N ARG A 111 7.88 2.76 -18.25
CA ARG A 111 7.70 3.74 -19.32
C ARG A 111 6.40 4.49 -19.07
N HIS A 112 6.48 5.55 -18.29
CA HIS A 112 5.45 6.59 -18.27
C HIS A 112 6.16 7.82 -17.71
N LEU A 113 6.69 8.70 -18.56
CA LEU A 113 6.02 9.95 -18.96
C LEU A 113 6.60 10.56 -20.26
N THR A 114 7.33 9.80 -21.08
CA THR A 114 7.97 10.35 -22.30
C THR A 114 7.12 10.28 -23.58
N GLU A 115 6.01 9.55 -23.59
CA GLU A 115 5.20 9.36 -24.82
C GLU A 115 3.95 10.27 -24.88
N VAL A 116 3.57 10.94 -23.79
CA VAL A 116 2.40 11.85 -23.77
C VAL A 116 2.77 13.29 -24.20
N ALA A 117 4.06 13.59 -24.38
CA ALA A 117 4.53 14.91 -24.83
C ALA A 117 4.76 15.00 -26.35
N ALA A 118 4.41 13.97 -27.12
CA ALA A 118 4.69 13.88 -28.56
C ALA A 118 3.46 13.58 -29.44
N ALA A 119 2.24 13.86 -28.96
CA ALA A 119 1.01 13.77 -29.74
C ALA A 119 0.28 15.12 -29.76
#